data_AF-A0A7L1D639-F1
#
_entry.id   AF-A0A7L1D639-F1
#
_cell.length_a   1.000
_cell.length_b   1.000
_cell.length_c   1.000
_cell.angle_alpha   90.00
_cell.angle_beta   90.00
_cell.angle_gamma   90.00
#
_symmetry.space_group_name_H-M   'P 1'
#
loop_
_entity.id
_entity.type
_entity.pdbx_description
1 polymer ?
#
loop_
_entity_poly.entity_id
_entity_poly.type
_entity_poly.pdbx_seq_one_letter_code
_entity_poly.pdbx_strand_id
1 'polypeptide(L)'
;FLLRTHVRPEEVLYVSNQNAARILPAFANRLNYSKEGKQIVITLHNLQKNDSDNYVCAKEVKNSPLLSASGTMVLVKEGEQACPGQECTDSPWVMYSLIIVVALLFSALVCCTLYHVNIKKYFQKKNPNVVYEDMSYGSRRNTLVR
;
A
#
# COMPACT_ATOMS: atom_id res chain seq x y z
N PHE A 1 -30.92 21.93 23.45
CA PHE A 1 -31.04 20.46 23.64
C PHE A 1 -30.89 19.80 22.28
N LEU A 2 -30.05 18.77 22.14
CA LEU A 2 -29.90 18.06 20.87
C LEU A 2 -30.96 16.95 20.80
N LEU A 3 -31.84 17.04 19.81
CA LEU A 3 -32.88 16.08 19.50
C LEU A 3 -32.77 15.73 18.01
N ARG A 4 -32.71 14.45 17.69
CA ARG A 4 -32.79 13.93 16.32
C ARG A 4 -33.95 12.93 16.28
N THR A 5 -35.03 13.29 15.59
CA THR A 5 -36.20 12.44 15.35
C THR A 5 -36.13 11.81 13.96
N HIS A 6 -36.62 10.58 13.88
CA HIS A 6 -36.14 9.54 12.99
C HIS A 6 -36.71 9.58 11.56
N VAL A 7 -35.84 9.29 10.58
CA VAL A 7 -36.26 8.55 9.39
C VAL A 7 -36.88 7.25 9.89
N ARG A 8 -38.11 6.94 9.47
CA ARG A 8 -38.82 5.72 9.88
C ARG A 8 -37.90 4.53 9.58
N PRO A 9 -37.54 3.72 10.59
CA PRO A 9 -36.68 2.56 10.36
C PRO A 9 -37.31 1.66 9.30
N GLU A 10 -36.49 1.18 8.37
CA GLU A 10 -36.92 0.16 7.42
C GLU A 10 -37.11 -1.17 8.15
N GLU A 11 -38.22 -1.84 7.86
CA GLU A 11 -38.50 -3.15 8.46
C GLU A 11 -37.69 -4.24 7.78
N VAL A 12 -36.73 -4.82 8.50
CA VAL A 12 -35.94 -5.95 8.00
C VAL A 12 -36.61 -7.29 8.33
N LEU A 13 -37.11 -7.42 9.55
CA LEU A 13 -37.79 -8.60 10.09
C LEU A 13 -38.92 -8.17 11.02
N TYR A 14 -40.11 -8.74 10.82
CA TYR A 14 -41.23 -8.64 11.75
C TYR A 14 -41.54 -10.02 12.33
N VAL A 15 -41.69 -10.11 13.65
CA VAL A 15 -42.10 -11.33 14.36
C VAL A 15 -43.32 -11.02 15.20
N SER A 16 -44.43 -11.70 14.91
CA SER A 16 -45.68 -11.56 15.66
C SER A 16 -45.66 -12.40 16.96
N ASN A 17 -46.58 -12.07 17.87
CA ASN A 17 -46.79 -12.85 19.09
C ASN A 17 -47.27 -14.29 18.80
N GLN A 18 -47.88 -14.53 17.64
CA GLN A 18 -48.35 -15.85 17.19
C GLN A 18 -47.24 -16.65 16.49
N ASN A 19 -45.98 -16.23 16.62
CA ASN A 19 -44.80 -16.81 15.97
C ASN A 19 -44.82 -16.77 14.42
N ALA A 20 -45.76 -16.07 13.80
CA ALA A 20 -45.66 -15.74 12.39
C ALA A 20 -44.57 -14.68 12.18
N ALA A 21 -43.70 -14.89 11.19
CA ALA A 21 -42.63 -13.96 10.85
C ALA A 21 -42.73 -13.51 9.39
N ARG A 22 -42.33 -12.26 9.13
CA ARG A 22 -42.22 -11.69 7.80
C ARG A 22 -40.83 -11.11 7.63
N ILE A 23 -40.07 -11.66 6.70
CA ILE A 23 -38.76 -11.15 6.29
C ILE A 23 -38.99 -10.28 5.05
N LEU A 24 -38.34 -9.11 5.00
CA LEU A 24 -38.44 -8.24 3.83
C LEU A 24 -37.78 -8.90 2.61
N PRO A 25 -38.33 -8.78 1.38
CA PRO A 25 -37.82 -9.48 0.20
C PRO A 25 -36.32 -9.27 -0.07
N ALA A 26 -35.77 -8.08 0.22
CA ALA A 26 -34.34 -7.79 0.07
C ALA A 26 -33.42 -8.69 0.93
N PHE A 27 -33.98 -9.30 1.99
CA PHE A 27 -33.29 -10.12 2.97
C PHE A 27 -33.70 -11.60 2.93
N ALA A 28 -34.74 -11.97 2.17
CA ALA A 28 -35.39 -13.28 2.25
C ALA A 28 -34.46 -14.49 2.07
N ASN A 29 -33.44 -14.37 1.21
CA ASN A 29 -32.50 -15.47 0.91
C ASN A 29 -31.21 -15.43 1.76
N ARG A 30 -31.07 -14.43 2.61
CA ARG A 30 -29.83 -14.13 3.33
C ARG A 30 -30.03 -14.00 4.84
N LEU A 31 -31.25 -13.76 5.30
CA LEU A 31 -31.56 -13.60 6.72
C LEU A 31 -32.24 -14.84 7.26
N ASN A 32 -31.67 -15.39 8.32
CA ASN A 32 -32.25 -16.42 9.15
C ASN A 32 -32.60 -15.84 10.52
N TYR A 33 -33.65 -16.38 11.15
CA TYR A 33 -34.00 -16.05 12.52
C TYR A 33 -34.29 -17.32 13.31
N SER A 34 -33.94 -17.31 14.59
CA SER A 34 -34.36 -18.32 15.55
C SER A 34 -34.84 -17.65 16.84
N LYS A 35 -35.70 -18.34 17.57
CA LYS A 35 -36.25 -17.86 18.84
C LYS A 35 -36.08 -18.93 19.90
N GLU A 36 -35.31 -18.61 20.92
CA GLU A 36 -35.07 -19.47 22.08
C GLU A 36 -35.60 -18.77 23.32
N GLY A 37 -36.78 -19.18 23.78
CA GLY A 37 -37.50 -18.52 24.88
C GLY A 37 -37.81 -17.05 24.58
N LYS A 38 -37.16 -16.13 25.32
CA LYS A 38 -37.28 -14.68 25.15
C LYS A 38 -36.21 -14.07 24.23
N GLN A 39 -35.23 -14.86 23.82
CA GLN A 39 -34.13 -14.43 22.98
C GLN A 39 -34.48 -14.68 21.51
N ILE A 40 -34.25 -13.66 20.68
CA ILE A 40 -34.34 -13.76 19.23
C ILE A 40 -32.93 -13.61 18.70
N VAL A 41 -32.48 -14.57 17.90
CA VAL A 41 -31.20 -14.53 17.21
C VAL A 41 -31.47 -14.30 15.73
N ILE A 42 -30.86 -13.25 15.18
CA ILE A 42 -30.97 -12.88 13.78
C ILE A 42 -29.59 -13.10 13.16
N THR A 43 -29.52 -13.85 12.08
CA THR A 43 -28.29 -14.12 11.34
C THR A 43 -28.44 -13.64 9.91
N LEU A 44 -27.62 -12.66 9.53
CA LEU A 44 -27.58 -12.12 8.17
C LEU A 44 -26.32 -12.64 7.46
N HIS A 45 -26.54 -13.45 6.41
CA HIS A 45 -25.51 -14.06 5.58
C HIS A 45 -25.20 -13.21 4.36
N ASN A 46 -24.02 -13.44 3.77
CA ASN A 46 -23.60 -12.80 2.52
C ASN A 46 -23.82 -11.28 2.54
N LEU A 47 -23.25 -10.61 3.55
CA LEU A 47 -23.39 -9.18 3.79
C LEU A 47 -22.99 -8.37 2.55
N GLN A 48 -23.76 -7.35 2.25
CA GLN A 48 -23.58 -6.41 1.14
C GLN A 48 -23.29 -5.01 1.70
N LYS A 49 -22.63 -4.17 0.90
CA LYS A 49 -22.25 -2.80 1.33
C LYS A 49 -23.45 -1.95 1.76
N ASN A 50 -24.59 -2.13 1.09
CA ASN A 50 -25.87 -1.47 1.40
C ASN A 50 -26.54 -2.00 2.68
N ASP A 51 -26.06 -3.09 3.26
CA ASP A 51 -26.54 -3.57 4.56
C ASP A 51 -25.92 -2.76 5.74
N SER A 52 -25.05 -1.79 5.47
CA SER A 52 -24.40 -0.96 6.50
C SER A 52 -25.39 0.04 7.12
N ASP A 53 -25.85 -0.24 8.34
CA ASP A 53 -26.73 0.66 9.09
C ASP A 53 -26.74 0.30 10.59
N ASN A 54 -27.52 1.03 11.38
CA ASN A 54 -27.81 0.74 12.77
C ASN A 54 -29.09 -0.11 12.90
N TYR A 55 -28.91 -1.38 13.23
CA TYR A 55 -30.00 -2.34 13.41
C TYR A 55 -30.51 -2.27 14.84
N VAL A 56 -31.82 -2.06 15.00
CA VAL A 56 -32.47 -1.97 16.31
C VAL A 56 -33.50 -3.08 16.47
N CYS A 57 -33.49 -3.73 17.63
CA CYS A 57 -34.59 -4.59 18.05
C CYS A 57 -35.62 -3.74 18.77
N ALA A 58 -36.83 -3.70 18.23
CA ALA A 58 -37.88 -2.87 18.76
C ALA A 58 -39.15 -3.65 18.98
N LYS A 59 -39.86 -3.30 20.05
CA LYS A 59 -41.20 -3.82 20.33
C LYS A 59 -42.21 -2.73 20.03
N GLU A 60 -43.12 -3.02 19.12
CA GLU A 60 -44.28 -2.17 18.91
C GLU A 60 -45.18 -2.24 20.15
N VAL A 61 -45.42 -1.09 20.75
CA VAL A 61 -46.32 -0.94 21.89
C VAL A 61 -47.45 -0.02 21.44
N LYS A 62 -48.67 -0.52 21.60
CA LYS A 62 -49.88 0.18 21.13
C LYS A 62 -49.93 1.57 21.77
N ASN A 63 -50.07 2.60 20.93
CA ASN A 63 -50.16 4.02 21.33
C ASN A 63 -48.91 4.60 22.02
N SER A 64 -47.72 4.02 21.83
CA SER A 64 -46.47 4.60 22.33
C SER A 64 -45.40 4.65 21.24
N PRO A 65 -44.34 5.48 21.40
CA PRO A 65 -43.19 5.38 20.53
C PRO A 65 -42.59 3.97 20.59
N LEU A 66 -42.04 3.53 19.46
CA LEU A 66 -41.34 2.27 19.31
C LEU A 66 -40.28 2.16 20.43
N LEU A 67 -40.46 1.19 21.34
CA LEU A 67 -39.49 0.99 22.43
C LEU A 67 -38.30 0.23 21.85
N SER A 68 -37.21 0.95 21.61
CA SER A 68 -35.91 0.38 21.25
C SER A 68 -35.03 0.29 22.49
N ALA A 69 -34.52 -0.90 22.77
CA ALA A 69 -33.70 -1.14 23.96
C ALA A 69 -32.21 -0.81 23.72
N SER A 70 -31.70 -1.09 22.53
CA SER A 70 -30.33 -0.82 22.09
C SER A 70 -30.20 -1.16 20.59
N GLY A 71 -29.32 -0.45 19.88
CA GLY A 71 -29.02 -0.69 18.47
C GLY A 71 -27.61 -1.25 18.27
N THR A 72 -27.42 -2.01 17.20
CA THR A 72 -26.12 -2.53 16.76
C THR A 72 -25.75 -1.90 15.43
N MET A 73 -24.63 -1.19 15.39
CA MET A 73 -24.09 -0.66 14.13
C MET A 73 -23.38 -1.78 13.36
N VAL A 74 -23.81 -2.00 12.13
CA VAL A 74 -23.18 -2.91 11.18
C VAL A 74 -22.53 -2.06 10.10
N LEU A 75 -21.24 -2.27 9.85
CA LEU A 75 -20.50 -1.60 8.79
C LEU A 75 -19.87 -2.65 7.88
N VAL A 76 -20.38 -2.73 6.66
CA VAL A 76 -19.88 -3.64 5.63
C VAL A 76 -18.99 -2.84 4.68
N LYS A 77 -17.69 -3.10 4.77
CA LYS A 77 -16.72 -2.57 3.82
C LYS A 77 -16.43 -3.64 2.77
N GLU A 78 -16.25 -3.19 1.54
CA GLU A 78 -15.72 -4.03 0.47
C GLU A 78 -14.33 -4.49 0.89
N GLY A 79 -14.09 -5.79 0.84
CA GLY A 79 -12.83 -6.35 1.25
C GLY A 79 -11.73 -6.00 0.25
N GLU A 80 -11.00 -4.91 0.51
CA GLU A 80 -9.55 -5.10 0.59
C GLU A 80 -9.37 -6.02 1.80
N GLN A 81 -8.85 -7.21 1.59
CA GLN A 81 -8.62 -8.17 2.66
C GLN A 81 -7.70 -7.52 3.69
N ALA A 82 -8.28 -6.90 4.72
CA ALA A 82 -7.55 -6.28 5.79
C ALA A 82 -6.96 -7.42 6.63
N CYS A 83 -5.82 -7.92 6.19
CA CYS A 83 -4.87 -8.58 7.06
C CYS A 83 -4.71 -7.67 8.27
N PRO A 84 -5.05 -8.12 9.50
CA PRO A 84 -4.76 -7.37 10.70
C PRO A 84 -3.24 -7.46 10.90
N GLY A 85 -2.51 -6.61 10.18
CA GLY A 85 -1.04 -6.63 10.16
C GLY A 85 -0.36 -6.10 8.90
N GLN A 86 -1.04 -5.46 7.95
CA GLN A 86 -0.38 -4.95 6.75
C GLN A 86 -0.37 -3.41 6.75
N GLU A 87 0.70 -2.83 7.30
CA GLU A 87 1.20 -1.57 6.75
C GLU A 87 1.45 -1.79 5.26
N CYS A 88 0.79 -1.00 4.42
CA CYS A 88 1.00 -1.00 2.98
C CYS A 88 2.46 -0.64 2.68
N THR A 89 3.30 -1.67 2.62
CA THR A 89 4.62 -1.59 2.03
C THR A 89 4.50 -2.18 0.65
N ASP A 90 4.89 -1.39 -0.36
CA ASP A 90 5.15 -1.90 -1.69
C ASP A 90 5.93 -3.20 -1.58
N SER A 91 5.54 -4.19 -2.38
CA SER A 91 6.11 -5.55 -2.37
C SER A 91 7.61 -5.51 -2.06
N PRO A 92 8.10 -6.23 -1.02
CA PRO A 92 9.48 -6.13 -0.57
C PRO A 92 10.48 -6.35 -1.71
N TRP A 93 10.08 -7.14 -2.71
CA TRP A 93 10.80 -7.37 -3.96
C TRP A 93 11.11 -6.10 -4.76
N VAL A 94 10.22 -5.11 -4.79
CA VAL A 94 10.40 -3.83 -5.51
C VAL A 94 11.46 -2.98 -4.81
N MET A 95 11.40 -2.90 -3.48
CA MET A 95 12.40 -2.17 -2.69
C MET A 95 13.79 -2.83 -2.78
N TYR A 96 13.88 -4.16 -2.67
CA TYR A 96 15.14 -4.88 -2.88
C TYR A 96 15.69 -4.67 -4.29
N SER A 97 14.82 -4.71 -5.30
CA SER A 97 15.23 -4.46 -6.70
C SER A 97 15.78 -3.04 -6.88
N LEU A 98 15.13 -2.03 -6.29
CA LEU A 98 15.57 -0.64 -6.37
C LEU A 98 16.90 -0.43 -5.63
N ILE A 99 17.07 -1.04 -4.46
CA ILE A 99 18.34 -1.01 -3.70
C ILE A 99 19.48 -1.65 -4.51
N ILE A 100 19.25 -2.80 -5.14
CA ILE A 100 20.25 -3.49 -5.97
C ILE A 100 20.67 -2.61 -7.15
N VAL A 101 19.72 -2.01 -7.86
CA VAL A 101 20.02 -1.12 -9.00
C VAL A 101 20.84 0.08 -8.55
N VAL A 102 20.47 0.72 -7.45
CA VAL A 102 21.21 1.86 -6.90
C VAL A 102 22.62 1.45 -6.50
N ALA A 103 22.79 0.32 -5.80
CA ALA A 103 24.10 -0.19 -5.41
C ALA A 103 25.00 -0.49 -6.63
N LEU A 104 24.45 -1.09 -7.68
CA LEU A 104 25.18 -1.37 -8.93
C LEU A 104 25.64 -0.08 -9.61
N LEU A 105 24.77 0.94 -9.72
CA LEU A 105 25.12 2.23 -10.30
C LEU A 105 26.24 2.92 -9.52
N PHE A 106 26.16 2.95 -8.19
CA PHE A 106 27.22 3.51 -7.35
C PHE A 106 28.53 2.75 -7.51
N SER A 107 28.50 1.42 -7.55
CA SER A 107 29.70 0.60 -7.77
C SER A 107 30.37 0.91 -9.12
N ALA A 108 29.58 1.04 -10.19
CA ALA A 108 30.07 1.40 -11.51
C ALA A 108 30.70 2.79 -11.53
N LEU A 109 30.09 3.78 -10.87
CA LEU A 109 30.65 5.13 -10.76
C LEU A 109 31.99 5.14 -10.00
N VAL A 110 32.09 4.40 -8.90
CA VAL A 110 33.35 4.26 -8.15
C VAL A 110 34.41 3.58 -9.01
N CYS A 111 34.08 2.50 -9.73
CA CYS A 111 35.01 1.85 -10.64
C CYS A 111 35.45 2.78 -11.78
N CYS A 112 34.53 3.53 -12.40
CA CYS A 112 34.84 4.47 -13.48
C CYS A 112 35.76 5.60 -13.01
N THR A 113 35.49 6.18 -11.84
CA THR A 113 36.34 7.25 -11.27
C THR A 113 37.74 6.73 -10.94
N LEU A 114 37.87 5.57 -10.30
CA LEU A 114 39.17 4.96 -10.00
C LEU A 114 39.94 4.59 -11.28
N TYR A 115 39.26 4.03 -12.27
CA TYR A 115 39.86 3.67 -13.57
C TYR A 115 40.35 4.91 -14.32
N HIS A 116 39.53 5.96 -14.39
CA HIS A 116 39.89 7.23 -15.04
C HIS A 116 41.06 7.92 -14.34
N VAL A 117 41.10 7.93 -13.01
CA VAL A 117 42.22 8.49 -12.23
C VAL A 117 43.51 7.71 -12.48
N ASN A 118 43.45 6.38 -12.55
CA ASN A 118 44.61 5.55 -12.86
C ASN A 118 45.13 5.82 -14.27
N ILE A 119 44.25 5.87 -15.28
CA ILE A 119 44.62 6.22 -16.65
C ILE A 119 45.29 7.59 -16.70
N LYS A 120 44.70 8.60 -16.05
CA LYS A 120 45.27 9.95 -16.01
C LYS A 120 46.66 9.96 -15.35
N LYS A 121 46.90 9.15 -14.32
CA LYS A 121 48.22 8.96 -13.71
C LYS A 121 49.24 8.30 -14.65
N TYR A 122 48.82 7.37 -15.51
CA TYR A 122 49.70 6.78 -16.53
C TYR A 122 50.10 7.81 -17.58
N PHE A 123 49.15 8.61 -18.08
CA PHE A 123 49.43 9.66 -19.07
C PHE A 123 50.18 10.86 -18.50
N GLN A 124 50.11 11.12 -17.19
CA GLN A 124 50.91 12.17 -16.55
C GLN A 124 52.37 11.80 -16.32
N LYS A 125 52.78 10.54 -16.50
CA LYS A 125 54.16 10.12 -16.17
C LYS A 125 55.10 10.17 -17.38
N LYS A 126 56.05 11.11 -17.26
CA LYS A 126 57.31 11.36 -17.97
C LYS A 126 57.20 12.19 -19.26
N ASN A 127 57.38 13.51 -19.11
CA ASN A 127 58.07 14.28 -20.15
C ASN A 127 59.49 13.68 -20.27
N PRO A 128 59.93 13.20 -21.44
CA PRO A 128 61.33 12.90 -21.62
C PRO A 128 62.12 14.17 -21.33
N ASN A 129 63.12 14.09 -20.44
CA ASN A 129 64.12 15.14 -20.35
C ASN A 129 64.78 15.20 -21.72
N VAL A 130 64.37 16.15 -22.56
CA VAL A 130 65.03 16.44 -23.82
C VAL A 130 66.34 17.10 -23.43
N VAL A 131 67.36 16.28 -23.18
CA VAL A 131 68.74 16.75 -23.09
C VAL A 131 69.07 17.29 -24.47
N TYR A 132 69.16 18.61 -24.57
CA TYR A 132 69.50 19.28 -25.82
C TYR A 132 71.01 19.09 -26.02
N GLU A 133 71.41 18.17 -26.90
CA GLU A 133 72.81 18.12 -27.35
C GLU A 133 73.10 19.37 -28.18
N ASP A 134 74.07 20.15 -27.72
CA ASP A 134 74.57 21.33 -28.41
C ASP A 134 75.28 20.90 -29.70
N MET A 135 74.62 21.04 -30.84
CA MET A 135 75.19 20.74 -32.16
C MET A 135 76.03 21.92 -32.66
N SER A 136 77.22 22.11 -32.07
CA SER A 136 78.28 22.92 -32.67
C SER A 136 79.07 22.07 -33.69
N TYR A 137 78.67 22.18 -34.95
CA TYR A 137 79.29 21.48 -36.08
C TYR A 137 80.68 22.08 -36.40
N GLY A 138 81.72 21.63 -35.69
CA GLY A 138 83.11 21.94 -36.00
C GLY A 138 83.54 21.25 -37.29
N SER A 139 83.47 21.97 -38.42
CA SER A 139 83.97 21.51 -39.73
C SER A 139 85.49 21.41 -39.72
N ARG A 140 86.02 20.24 -39.34
CA ARG A 140 87.43 19.88 -39.58
C ARG A 140 87.60 19.45 -41.04
N ARG A 141 88.04 20.38 -41.90
CA ARG A 141 88.65 20.04 -43.19
C ARG A 141 90.13 19.71 -42.97
N ASN A 142 90.50 18.45 -43.18
CA ASN A 142 91.88 18.06 -43.46
C ASN A 142 91.89 17.27 -44.78
N THR A 143 92.47 17.86 -45.83
CA THR A 143 93.07 17.12 -46.95
C THR A 143 94.38 17.80 -47.32
N LEU A 144 95.47 17.11 -46.99
CA LEU A 144 96.82 17.24 -47.52
C LEU A 144 96.82 16.94 -49.03
N VAL A 145 97.70 17.57 -49.83
CA VAL A 145 98.67 16.94 -50.76
C VAL A 145 99.37 18.01 -51.64
N ARG A 146 100.71 17.97 -51.56
CA ARG A 146 101.80 18.29 -52.52
C ARG A 146 101.80 19.60 -53.32
#